data_AF-A0A960IM87-F1
#
_entry.id   AF-A0A960IM87-F1
#
_cell.length_a   1.000
_cell.length_b   1.000
_cell.length_c   1.000
_cell.angle_alpha   90.00
_cell.angle_beta   90.00
_cell.angle_gamma   90.00
#
_symmetry.space_group_name_H-M   'P 1'
#
loop_
_entity.id
_entity.type
_entity.pdbx_description
1 polymer ?
#
loop_
_entity_poly.entity_id
_entity_poly.type
_entity_poly.pdbx_seq_one_letter_code
_entity_poly.pdbx_strand_id
1 'polypeptide(L)'
;MRGSRLLPILLGAALSSAALAQTASPYVGEQERAIKALSPERQEGLLAGAGLGYAKAAELNGHPGPKHVLEFAQALGLTPEQRHAVEESFDRMRVAAQALGAGLVAAEEQLDRRFAHRHLDAEKLSELTTRIGELEGRLRYVHLVAHLETDALLTAEQRARYAELRGYASGMGSVDRGHSGHEGH
;
A
#
# COMPACT_ATOMS: atom_id res chain seq x y z
N MET A 1 -61.02 -33.26 47.74
CA MET A 1 -60.28 -32.67 48.88
C MET A 1 -58.78 -32.82 48.60
N ARG A 2 -58.06 -31.69 48.56
CA ARG A 2 -56.59 -31.49 48.74
C ARG A 2 -55.62 -32.39 47.94
N GLY A 3 -54.60 -31.90 47.25
CA GLY A 3 -53.98 -30.58 47.33
C GLY A 3 -52.92 -30.36 46.24
N SER A 4 -52.72 -29.07 46.00
CA SER A 4 -51.51 -28.33 45.63
C SER A 4 -50.44 -29.03 44.77
N ARG A 5 -50.39 -28.58 43.50
CA ARG A 5 -49.21 -28.64 42.64
C ARG A 5 -48.21 -27.57 43.10
N LEU A 6 -46.97 -27.96 43.42
CA LEU A 6 -45.84 -27.05 43.54
C LEU A 6 -44.76 -27.52 42.57
N LEU A 7 -44.60 -26.78 41.48
CA LEU A 7 -43.52 -26.97 40.52
C LEU A 7 -42.35 -26.08 40.99
N PRO A 8 -41.16 -26.63 41.30
CA PRO A 8 -40.02 -25.79 41.60
C PRO A 8 -39.51 -25.16 40.30
N ILE A 9 -39.62 -23.83 40.22
CA ILE A 9 -38.98 -23.01 39.19
C ILE A 9 -37.47 -23.09 39.44
N LEU A 10 -36.76 -23.81 38.58
CA LEU A 10 -35.30 -23.82 38.53
C LEU A 10 -34.84 -22.44 38.02
N LEU A 11 -34.23 -21.67 38.92
CA LEU A 11 -33.59 -20.38 38.63
C LEU A 11 -32.28 -20.67 37.87
N GLY A 12 -32.31 -20.53 36.54
CA GLY A 12 -31.13 -20.65 35.69
C GLY A 12 -30.17 -19.49 35.93
N ALA A 13 -29.03 -19.75 36.56
CA ALA A 13 -27.92 -18.81 36.63
C ALA A 13 -27.29 -18.70 35.23
N ALA A 14 -27.58 -17.61 34.52
CA ALA A 14 -26.85 -17.25 33.30
C ALA A 14 -25.44 -16.80 33.68
N LEU A 15 -24.48 -17.72 33.62
CA LEU A 15 -23.06 -17.40 33.62
C LEU A 15 -22.72 -16.74 32.28
N SER A 16 -22.77 -15.41 32.25
CA SER A 16 -22.17 -14.61 31.17
C SER A 16 -20.68 -14.93 31.11
N SER A 17 -20.30 -15.83 30.21
CA SER A 17 -18.90 -16.07 29.86
C SER A 17 -18.41 -14.84 29.12
N ALA A 18 -17.89 -13.85 29.86
CA ALA A 18 -16.99 -12.87 29.28
C ALA A 18 -15.76 -13.64 28.79
N ALA A 19 -15.77 -14.03 27.52
CA ALA A 19 -14.61 -14.59 26.87
C ALA A 19 -13.49 -13.56 26.99
N LEU A 20 -12.48 -13.86 27.81
CA LEU A 20 -11.20 -13.17 27.76
C LEU A 20 -10.64 -13.43 26.35
N ALA A 21 -10.89 -12.50 25.43
CA ALA A 21 -10.14 -12.45 24.19
C ALA A 21 -8.70 -12.14 24.58
N GLN A 22 -7.88 -13.19 24.70
CA GLN A 22 -6.43 -13.05 24.69
C GLN A 22 -6.10 -12.43 23.34
N THR A 23 -5.86 -11.12 23.32
CA THR A 23 -5.39 -10.41 22.14
C THR A 23 -3.98 -10.88 21.86
N ALA A 24 -3.86 -11.94 21.08
CA ALA A 24 -2.59 -12.41 20.55
C ALA A 24 -1.84 -11.23 19.90
N SER A 25 -0.52 -11.20 20.05
CA SER A 25 0.31 -10.18 19.42
C SER A 25 0.02 -10.13 17.91
N PRO A 26 -0.05 -8.94 17.28
CA PRO A 26 -0.27 -8.83 15.84
C PRO A 26 0.86 -9.49 15.01
N TYR A 27 1.99 -9.81 15.65
CA TYR A 27 3.15 -10.44 15.02
C TYR A 27 3.16 -11.98 15.15
N VAL A 28 2.15 -12.60 15.76
CA VAL A 28 2.08 -14.07 15.85
C VAL A 28 2.05 -14.68 14.46
N GLY A 29 2.99 -15.59 14.19
CA GLY A 29 3.21 -16.22 12.89
C GLY A 29 4.24 -15.48 12.03
N GLU A 30 4.49 -14.20 12.28
CA GLU A 30 5.49 -13.43 11.54
C GLU A 30 6.92 -13.81 11.92
N GLN A 31 7.13 -14.36 13.12
CA GLN A 31 8.43 -14.86 13.55
C GLN A 31 8.95 -16.03 12.71
N GLU A 32 8.10 -16.69 11.93
CA GLU A 32 8.48 -17.78 11.00
C GLU A 32 8.92 -17.26 9.63
N ARG A 33 8.75 -15.97 9.32
CA ARG A 33 9.19 -15.39 8.04
C ARG A 33 10.71 -15.53 7.87
N ALA A 34 11.17 -15.69 6.63
CA ALA A 34 12.61 -15.70 6.33
C ALA A 34 13.29 -14.36 6.70
N ILE A 35 12.62 -13.23 6.46
CA ILE A 35 13.03 -11.89 6.88
C ILE A 35 11.86 -11.30 7.68
N LYS A 36 12.05 -11.02 8.98
CA LYS A 36 10.91 -10.71 9.86
C LYS A 36 10.18 -9.44 9.45
N ALA A 37 10.92 -8.43 8.98
CA ALA A 37 10.39 -7.12 8.57
C ALA A 37 9.65 -7.12 7.22
N LEU A 38 9.77 -8.16 6.40
CA LEU A 38 9.21 -8.20 5.05
C LEU A 38 8.26 -9.37 4.85
N SER A 39 6.99 -9.08 4.52
CA SER A 39 6.06 -10.12 4.07
C SER A 39 6.51 -10.73 2.73
N PRO A 40 6.15 -11.98 2.42
CA PRO A 40 6.47 -12.60 1.13
C PRO A 40 6.02 -11.77 -0.07
N GLU A 41 4.83 -11.18 -0.01
CA GLU A 41 4.25 -10.36 -1.07
C GLU A 41 5.04 -9.06 -1.27
N ARG A 42 5.51 -8.45 -0.17
CA ARG A 42 6.37 -7.27 -0.23
C ARG A 42 7.72 -7.61 -0.86
N GLN A 43 8.32 -8.76 -0.50
CA GLN A 43 9.58 -9.22 -1.10
C GLN A 43 9.42 -9.48 -2.60
N GLU A 44 8.40 -10.22 -3.00
CA GLU A 44 8.09 -10.48 -4.41
C GLU A 44 7.86 -9.17 -5.17
N GLY A 45 7.08 -8.25 -4.60
CA GLY A 45 6.84 -6.94 -5.20
C GLY A 45 8.11 -6.11 -5.38
N LEU A 46 9.01 -6.11 -4.39
CA LEU A 46 10.31 -5.42 -4.49
C LEU A 46 11.17 -6.02 -5.61
N LEU A 47 11.26 -7.34 -5.66
CA LEU A 47 12.03 -8.06 -6.68
C LEU A 47 11.42 -7.92 -8.09
N ALA A 48 10.12 -7.74 -8.19
CA ALA A 48 9.41 -7.47 -9.45
C ALA A 48 9.49 -6.00 -9.89
N GLY A 49 9.92 -5.07 -9.02
CA GLY A 49 9.87 -3.63 -9.29
C GLY A 49 8.45 -3.06 -9.25
N ALA A 50 7.57 -3.67 -8.46
CA ALA A 50 6.18 -3.26 -8.30
C ALA A 50 6.06 -1.92 -7.54
N GLY A 51 5.01 -1.16 -7.83
CA GLY A 51 4.82 0.18 -7.27
C GLY A 51 4.69 0.24 -5.75
N LEU A 52 4.20 -0.82 -5.09
CA LEU A 52 4.11 -0.98 -3.61
C LEU A 52 3.62 0.25 -2.81
N GLY A 53 2.92 1.19 -3.44
CA GLY A 53 2.50 2.45 -2.84
C GLY A 53 3.54 3.59 -2.87
N TYR A 54 4.75 3.38 -3.41
CA TYR A 54 5.80 4.39 -3.53
C TYR A 54 5.36 5.65 -4.27
N ALA A 55 4.50 5.50 -5.29
CA ALA A 55 4.02 6.60 -6.11
C ALA A 55 2.70 7.24 -5.64
N LYS A 56 2.12 6.84 -4.50
CA LYS A 56 0.78 7.30 -4.08
C LYS A 56 0.64 8.83 -4.06
N ALA A 57 1.71 9.54 -3.70
CA ALA A 57 1.71 11.01 -3.69
C ALA A 57 1.49 11.61 -5.09
N ALA A 58 2.05 11.01 -6.14
CA ALA A 58 1.82 11.46 -7.51
C ALA A 58 0.44 11.00 -8.01
N GLU A 59 0.18 9.70 -7.90
CA GLU A 59 -1.05 9.07 -8.40
C GLU A 59 -2.33 9.72 -7.85
N LEU A 60 -2.40 9.89 -6.52
CA LEU A 60 -3.60 10.41 -5.86
C LEU A 60 -3.73 11.94 -5.98
N ASN A 61 -2.72 12.63 -6.51
CA ASN A 61 -2.78 14.05 -6.86
C ASN A 61 -2.87 14.27 -8.37
N GLY A 62 -3.29 13.26 -9.13
CA GLY A 62 -3.65 13.40 -10.53
C GLY A 62 -2.50 13.28 -11.52
N HIS A 63 -1.30 12.86 -11.09
CA HIS A 63 -0.19 12.55 -11.99
C HIS A 63 -0.25 11.09 -12.43
N PRO A 64 -0.54 10.79 -13.71
CA PRO A 64 -0.78 9.42 -14.18
C PRO A 64 0.46 8.52 -14.09
N GLY A 65 0.30 7.30 -13.58
CA GLY A 65 1.35 6.29 -13.60
C GLY A 65 1.49 5.58 -14.95
N PRO A 66 2.72 5.30 -15.42
CA PRO A 66 2.98 4.78 -16.77
C PRO A 66 2.30 3.43 -17.03
N LYS A 67 2.30 2.51 -16.05
CA LYS A 67 1.65 1.20 -16.18
C LYS A 67 0.18 1.33 -16.58
N HIS A 68 -0.57 2.15 -15.85
CA HIS A 68 -2.01 2.31 -16.08
C HIS A 68 -2.29 3.15 -17.34
N VAL A 69 -1.40 4.07 -17.71
CA VAL A 69 -1.51 4.79 -18.99
C VAL A 69 -1.36 3.83 -20.17
N LEU A 70 -0.42 2.88 -20.10
CA LEU A 70 -0.26 1.84 -21.12
C LEU A 70 -1.44 0.87 -21.16
N GLU A 71 -1.99 0.47 -20.01
CA GLU A 71 -3.22 -0.34 -19.92
C GLU A 71 -4.40 0.36 -20.62
N PHE A 72 -4.48 1.68 -20.54
CA PHE A 72 -5.52 2.49 -21.17
C PHE A 72 -5.11 3.13 -22.50
N ALA A 73 -4.03 2.69 -23.14
CA ALA A 73 -3.46 3.37 -24.30
C ALA A 73 -4.49 3.65 -25.42
N GLN A 74 -5.35 2.67 -25.72
CA GLN A 74 -6.42 2.82 -26.71
C GLN A 74 -7.51 3.80 -26.24
N ALA A 75 -7.95 3.69 -24.99
CA ALA A 75 -9.01 4.54 -24.43
C ALA A 75 -8.57 6.00 -24.23
N LEU A 76 -7.26 6.23 -24.07
CA LEU A 76 -6.63 7.55 -24.02
C LEU A 76 -6.26 8.09 -25.40
N GLY A 77 -6.36 7.27 -26.46
CA GLY A 77 -5.95 7.65 -27.81
C GLY A 77 -4.47 8.05 -27.88
N LEU A 78 -3.58 7.33 -27.20
CA LEU A 78 -2.14 7.63 -27.24
C LEU A 78 -1.63 7.52 -28.67
N THR A 79 -0.85 8.52 -29.10
CA THR A 79 -0.11 8.39 -30.36
C THR A 79 0.97 7.30 -30.23
N PRO A 80 1.46 6.73 -31.35
CA PRO A 80 2.59 5.80 -31.31
C PRO A 80 3.81 6.35 -30.57
N GLU A 81 4.08 7.64 -30.72
CA GLU A 81 5.20 8.34 -30.07
C GLU A 81 4.99 8.49 -28.57
N GLN A 82 3.79 8.90 -28.13
CA GLN A 82 3.45 8.96 -26.71
C GLN A 82 3.56 7.59 -26.06
N ARG A 83 2.97 6.57 -26.70
CA ARG A 83 3.02 5.19 -26.21
C ARG A 83 4.47 4.73 -26.03
N HIS A 84 5.30 4.92 -27.04
CA HIS A 84 6.70 4.53 -26.98
C HIS A 84 7.46 5.25 -25.85
N ALA A 85 7.27 6.56 -25.69
CA ALA A 85 7.90 7.32 -24.62
C ALA A 85 7.45 6.87 -23.21
N VAL A 86 6.18 6.50 -23.05
CA VAL A 86 5.67 5.95 -21.78
C VAL A 86 6.22 4.54 -21.52
N GLU A 87 6.35 3.70 -22.54
CA GLU A 87 7.00 2.38 -22.45
C GLU A 87 8.46 2.51 -21.99
N GLU A 88 9.22 3.45 -22.56
CA GLU A 88 10.60 3.70 -22.14
C GLU A 88 10.68 4.20 -20.70
N SER A 89 9.79 5.11 -20.27
CA SER A 89 9.73 5.58 -18.88
C SER A 89 9.41 4.43 -17.93
N PHE A 90 8.43 3.58 -18.29
CA PHE A 90 8.06 2.40 -17.51
C PHE A 90 9.23 1.43 -17.35
N ASP A 91 9.93 1.11 -18.43
CA ASP A 91 11.03 0.15 -18.41
C ASP A 91 12.24 0.68 -17.61
N ARG A 92 12.61 1.96 -17.76
CA ARG A 92 13.65 2.59 -16.94
C ARG A 92 13.31 2.51 -15.45
N MET A 93 12.08 2.88 -15.09
CA MET A 93 11.60 2.80 -13.71
C MET A 93 11.65 1.37 -13.20
N ARG A 94 11.13 0.40 -13.96
CA ARG A 94 11.05 -1.01 -13.56
C ARG A 94 12.43 -1.61 -13.32
N VAL A 95 13.38 -1.41 -14.25
CA VAL A 95 14.75 -1.92 -14.11
C VAL A 95 15.44 -1.32 -12.88
N ALA A 96 15.30 -0.02 -12.68
CA ALA A 96 15.86 0.65 -11.50
C ALA A 96 15.22 0.16 -10.20
N ALA A 97 13.90 0.02 -10.16
CA ALA A 97 13.15 -0.46 -9.00
C ALA A 97 13.53 -1.90 -8.64
N GLN A 98 13.70 -2.80 -9.62
CA GLN A 98 14.14 -4.17 -9.39
C GLN A 98 15.54 -4.22 -8.74
N ALA A 99 16.49 -3.43 -9.26
CA ALA A 99 17.84 -3.38 -8.71
C ALA A 99 17.86 -2.83 -7.27
N LEU A 100 17.09 -1.77 -7.01
CA LEU A 100 16.96 -1.19 -5.67
C LEU A 100 16.22 -2.13 -4.71
N GLY A 101 15.15 -2.78 -5.16
CA GLY A 101 14.36 -3.73 -4.40
C GLY A 101 15.17 -4.94 -3.96
N ALA A 102 15.98 -5.52 -4.87
CA ALA A 102 16.94 -6.57 -4.52
C ALA A 102 17.95 -6.11 -3.46
N GLY A 103 18.45 -4.87 -3.58
CA GLY A 103 19.32 -4.26 -2.58
C GLY A 103 18.65 -4.11 -1.21
N LEU A 104 17.37 -3.71 -1.18
CA LEU A 104 16.59 -3.55 0.05
C LEU A 104 16.36 -4.89 0.74
N VAL A 105 15.94 -5.91 -0.02
CA VAL A 105 15.74 -7.27 0.49
C VAL A 105 17.04 -7.81 1.12
N ALA A 106 18.17 -7.64 0.44
CA ALA A 106 19.47 -8.09 0.96
C ALA A 106 19.89 -7.35 2.24
N ALA A 107 19.65 -6.03 2.32
CA ALA A 107 19.96 -5.23 3.50
C ALA A 107 19.09 -5.61 4.71
N GLU A 108 17.79 -5.83 4.48
CA GLU A 108 16.86 -6.30 5.52
C GLU A 108 17.22 -7.72 6.00
N GLU A 109 17.58 -8.62 5.09
CA GLU A 109 18.07 -9.96 5.45
C GLU A 109 19.36 -9.89 6.28
N GLN A 110 20.27 -8.98 5.93
CA GLN A 110 21.50 -8.78 6.70
C GLN A 110 21.22 -8.25 8.11
N LEU A 111 20.31 -7.29 8.24
CA LEU A 111 19.89 -6.76 9.54
C LEU A 111 19.24 -7.85 10.41
N ASP A 112 18.32 -8.61 9.84
CA ASP A 112 17.62 -9.73 10.50
C ASP A 112 18.62 -10.78 11.03
N ARG A 113 19.53 -11.25 10.17
CA ARG A 113 20.56 -12.23 10.57
C ARG A 113 21.45 -11.70 11.69
N ARG A 114 21.86 -10.44 11.66
CA ARG A 114 22.73 -9.86 12.70
C ARG A 114 22.03 -9.79 14.05
N PHE A 115 20.74 -9.46 14.08
CA PHE A 115 19.93 -9.54 15.29
C PHE A 115 19.76 -10.98 15.79
N ALA A 116 19.45 -11.92 14.90
CA ALA A 116 19.28 -13.34 15.24
C ALA A 116 20.53 -13.94 15.91
N HIS A 117 21.73 -13.56 15.45
CA HIS A 117 22.99 -14.05 16.01
C HIS A 117 23.56 -13.17 17.13
N ARG A 118 22.87 -12.10 17.55
CA ARG A 118 23.34 -11.14 18.59
C ARG A 118 24.70 -10.51 18.28
N HIS A 119 25.01 -10.29 17.00
CA HIS A 119 26.26 -9.71 16.52
C HIS A 119 26.02 -8.32 15.90
N LEU A 120 25.48 -7.40 16.68
CA LEU A 120 25.22 -6.03 16.23
C LEU A 120 25.70 -5.04 17.30
N ASP A 121 26.54 -4.09 16.89
CA ASP A 121 26.90 -2.91 17.68
C ASP A 121 26.22 -1.65 17.10
N ALA A 122 26.34 -0.53 17.81
CA ALA A 122 25.66 0.71 17.43
C ALA A 122 26.12 1.25 16.07
N GLU A 123 27.39 1.09 15.72
CA GLU A 123 27.95 1.55 14.45
C GLU A 123 27.36 0.78 13.27
N LYS A 124 27.40 -0.55 13.31
CA LYS A 124 26.83 -1.41 12.25
C LYS A 124 25.32 -1.27 12.15
N LEU A 125 24.63 -1.06 13.28
CA LEU A 125 23.20 -0.76 13.27
C LEU A 125 22.92 0.55 12.52
N SER A 126 23.70 1.59 12.80
CA SER A 126 23.55 2.89 12.14
C SER A 126 23.80 2.79 10.63
N GLU A 127 24.83 2.05 10.22
CA GLU A 127 25.16 1.82 8.80
C GLU A 127 24.02 1.10 8.06
N LEU A 128 23.57 -0.04 8.58
CA LEU A 128 22.54 -0.87 7.92
C LEU A 128 21.20 -0.14 7.83
N THR A 129 20.77 0.51 8.91
CA THR A 129 19.48 1.22 8.92
C THR A 129 19.50 2.46 8.04
N THR A 130 20.62 3.19 7.98
CA THR A 130 20.79 4.30 7.02
C THR A 130 20.71 3.78 5.59
N ARG A 131 21.40 2.68 5.29
CA ARG A 131 21.38 2.06 3.96
C ARG A 131 19.96 1.63 3.55
N ILE A 132 19.21 1.01 4.45
CA ILE A 132 17.80 0.63 4.22
C ILE A 132 16.96 1.88 3.91
N GLY A 133 17.10 2.94 4.71
CA GLY A 133 16.40 4.21 4.48
C GLY A 133 16.72 4.87 3.13
N GLU A 134 17.99 4.83 2.71
CA GLU A 134 18.41 5.31 1.39
C GLU A 134 17.78 4.51 0.24
N LEU A 135 17.75 3.17 0.36
CA LEU A 135 17.16 2.30 -0.66
C LEU A 135 15.65 2.55 -0.80
N GLU A 136 14.94 2.66 0.33
CA GLU A 136 13.53 3.04 0.37
C GLU A 136 13.27 4.41 -0.27
N GLY A 137 14.10 5.40 0.06
CA GLY A 137 14.02 6.74 -0.53
C GLY A 137 14.23 6.72 -2.04
N ARG A 138 15.18 5.92 -2.53
CA ARG A 138 15.46 5.78 -3.96
C ARG A 138 14.37 5.02 -4.70
N LEU A 139 13.78 3.98 -4.10
CA LEU A 139 12.59 3.30 -4.65
C LEU A 139 11.45 4.30 -4.83
N ARG A 140 11.18 5.12 -3.80
CA ARG A 140 10.18 6.18 -3.88
C ARG A 140 10.47 7.17 -5.00
N TYR A 141 11.72 7.60 -5.11
CA TYR A 141 12.16 8.53 -6.15
C TYR A 141 11.91 8.00 -7.57
N VAL A 142 12.35 6.78 -7.90
CA VAL A 142 12.22 6.27 -9.28
C VAL A 142 10.77 6.13 -9.71
N HIS A 143 9.89 5.73 -8.80
CA HIS A 143 8.46 5.65 -9.07
C HIS A 143 7.83 7.03 -9.28
N LEU A 144 8.17 8.03 -8.44
CA LEU A 144 7.63 9.38 -8.58
C LEU A 144 8.12 10.07 -9.86
N VAL A 145 9.39 9.87 -10.24
CA VAL A 145 9.93 10.39 -11.50
C VAL A 145 9.16 9.83 -12.69
N ALA A 146 8.86 8.54 -12.71
CA ALA A 146 8.10 7.93 -13.80
C ALA A 146 6.69 8.52 -13.96
N HIS A 147 6.04 8.89 -12.86
CA HIS A 147 4.76 9.63 -12.91
C HIS A 147 4.94 11.04 -13.49
N LEU A 148 5.98 11.78 -13.10
CA LEU A 148 6.24 13.11 -13.66
C LEU A 148 6.56 13.06 -15.15
N GLU A 149 7.36 12.09 -15.58
CA GLU A 149 7.66 11.86 -17.00
C GLU A 149 6.39 11.53 -17.79
N THR A 150 5.55 10.63 -17.26
CA THR A 150 4.29 10.23 -17.90
C THR A 150 3.30 11.40 -17.98
N ASP A 151 3.17 12.17 -16.90
CA ASP A 151 2.28 13.33 -16.83
C ASP A 151 2.59 14.39 -17.89
N ALA A 152 3.89 14.63 -18.13
CA ALA A 152 4.39 15.57 -19.14
C ALA A 152 4.17 15.11 -20.58
N LEU A 153 4.00 13.81 -20.83
CA LEU A 153 3.76 13.24 -22.16
C LEU A 153 2.29 13.31 -22.59
N LEU A 154 1.36 13.49 -21.65
CA LEU A 154 -0.08 13.48 -21.92
C LEU A 154 -0.66 14.89 -22.11
N THR A 155 -1.71 15.00 -22.92
CA THR A 155 -2.51 16.23 -23.00
C THR A 155 -3.40 16.39 -21.76
N ALA A 156 -3.95 17.59 -21.56
CA ALA A 156 -4.89 17.83 -20.47
C ALA A 156 -6.15 16.95 -20.59
N GLU A 157 -6.63 16.74 -21.82
CA GLU A 157 -7.79 15.90 -22.12
C GLU A 157 -7.49 14.43 -21.81
N GLN A 158 -6.29 13.94 -22.16
CA GLN A 158 -5.86 12.58 -21.83
C GLN A 158 -5.75 12.38 -20.31
N ARG A 159 -5.22 13.35 -19.57
CA ARG A 159 -5.17 13.28 -18.09
C ARG A 159 -6.56 13.29 -17.46
N ALA A 160 -7.48 14.12 -17.96
CA ALA A 160 -8.86 14.12 -17.49
C ALA A 160 -9.53 12.77 -17.75
N ARG A 161 -9.35 12.21 -18.96
CA ARG A 161 -9.88 10.89 -19.31
C ARG A 161 -9.27 9.77 -18.47
N TYR A 162 -7.98 9.84 -18.18
CA TYR A 162 -7.31 8.91 -17.27
C TYR A 162 -7.93 8.95 -15.87
N ALA A 163 -8.18 10.15 -15.32
CA ALA A 163 -8.82 10.31 -14.02
C ALA A 163 -10.24 9.68 -13.99
N GLU A 164 -11.01 9.79 -15.07
CA GLU A 164 -12.29 9.09 -15.20
C GLU A 164 -12.13 7.56 -15.22
N LEU A 165 -11.21 7.05 -16.05
CA LEU A 165 -10.96 5.60 -16.18
C LEU A 165 -10.46 4.97 -14.87
N ARG A 166 -9.76 5.76 -14.04
CA ARG A 166 -9.29 5.36 -12.71
C ARG A 166 -10.33 5.56 -11.60
N GLY A 167 -11.46 6.21 -11.89
CA GLY A 167 -12.53 6.47 -10.92
C GLY A 167 -12.25 7.66 -9.98
N TYR A 168 -11.31 8.54 -10.31
CA TYR A 168 -10.98 9.73 -9.50
C TYR A 168 -11.87 10.93 -9.79
N ALA A 169 -12.46 11.01 -10.99
CA ALA A 169 -13.31 12.14 -11.39
C ALA A 169 -14.55 12.35 -10.49
N SER A 170 -15.05 11.30 -9.83
CA SER A 170 -16.20 11.39 -8.92
C SER A 170 -15.89 12.05 -7.57
N GLY A 171 -14.61 12.28 -7.23
CA GLY A 171 -14.18 12.84 -5.95
C GLY A 171 -13.94 14.36 -5.96
N MET A 172 -13.89 15.00 -7.13
CA MET A 172 -13.61 16.44 -7.26
C MET A 172 -14.89 17.29 -7.42
N GLY A 173 -16.09 16.68 -7.34
CA GLY A 173 -17.38 17.31 -7.64
C GLY A 173 -18.43 17.28 -6.51
N SER A 174 -18.06 16.97 -5.27
CA SER A 174 -18.99 16.88 -4.13
C SER A 174 -18.64 17.80 -2.97
N VAL A 175 -18.12 19.00 -3.26
CA VAL A 175 -18.12 20.13 -2.33
C VAL A 175 -18.94 21.28 -2.91
N ASP A 176 -20.21 21.00 -3.26
CA ASP A 176 -21.32 21.95 -3.13
C ASP A 176 -22.65 21.26 -3.49
N ARG A 177 -23.41 20.87 -2.46
CA ARG A 177 -24.87 20.93 -2.47
C ARG A 177 -25.47 20.60 -1.10
N GLY A 178 -25.90 21.66 -0.41
CA GLY A 178 -27.16 21.62 0.34
C GLY A 178 -27.09 21.31 1.83
N HIS A 179 -26.54 22.23 2.63
CA HIS A 179 -27.13 22.49 3.95
C HIS A 179 -28.10 23.66 3.84
N SER A 180 -29.28 23.37 3.28
CA SER A 180 -30.46 24.20 3.48
C SER A 180 -30.85 24.13 4.94
N GLY A 181 -31.03 25.30 5.54
CA GLY A 181 -31.31 25.49 6.95
C GLY A 181 -32.57 24.76 7.43
N HIS A 182 -32.55 24.39 8.70
CA HIS A 182 -33.75 24.19 9.48
C HIS A 182 -33.67 25.13 10.68
N GLU A 183 -34.37 26.26 10.57
CA GLU A 183 -34.80 27.04 11.72
C GLU A 183 -35.97 26.32 12.42
N GLY A 184 -36.02 26.47 13.74
CA GLY A 184 -37.23 26.60 14.56
C GLY A 184 -38.25 25.46 14.58
N HIS A 185 -38.24 24.65 15.64
CA HIS A 185 -39.19 24.73 16.77
C HIS A 185 -38.85 23.67 17.83
#